data_AF-A0A2V9IX42-F1
#
_entry.id   AF-A0A2V9IX42-F1
#
_cell.length_a   1.000
_cell.length_b   1.000
_cell.length_c   1.000
_cell.angle_alpha   90.00
_cell.angle_beta   90.00
_cell.angle_gamma   90.00
#
_symmetry.space_group_name_H-M   'P 1'
#
loop_
_entity.id
_entity.type
_entity.pdbx_description
1 polymer ?
#
loop_
_entity_poly.entity_id
_entity_poly.type
_entity_poly.pdbx_seq_one_letter_code
_entity_poly.pdbx_strand_id
1 'polypeptide(L)'
;MRRTKRTFTSTTLAGAIAVTLLIGCNKKGDAISSAEQADRKAGVAAPGIAETKAIAEEGLIYGLPLVMNYAVMNEFAVDTKSSQFKAPFNEINNEHRVATPEDTAVITPNSDTPYSMIWMDLRAEPMVISVPAVEKERYYSVQLIDGNTYNYGYIGSRATGNDPGDYLVVGPGWKGEMPAGIKKVFSSTTPFALTLFRTQLFNPGDMPNVEKVQAGYKAQPLSSFLKQPAPPAAPKIDFLPATTEGIKKNFYEYLDAALQFVPPSSEDKEVRTRLASIGIGPGKAFDFKDLSLE
;
A
#
# COMPACT_ATOMS: atom_id res chain seq x y z
N MET A 1 -45.94 37.50 44.00
CA MET A 1 -46.48 36.86 45.21
C MET A 1 -45.33 36.16 45.92
N ARG A 2 -44.95 36.68 47.10
CA ARG A 2 -43.92 36.14 47.99
C ARG A 2 -44.29 34.73 48.48
N ARG A 3 -43.33 33.82 48.62
CA ARG A 3 -42.96 33.25 49.93
C ARG A 3 -41.70 32.38 49.86
N THR A 4 -40.88 32.62 50.85
CA THR A 4 -39.58 32.04 51.17
C THR A 4 -39.76 31.17 52.43
N LYS A 5 -38.77 30.31 52.70
CA LYS A 5 -38.41 29.62 53.98
C LYS A 5 -39.00 28.22 54.17
N ARG A 6 -38.34 27.21 54.76
CA ARG A 6 -36.96 26.99 55.29
C ARG A 6 -36.83 25.49 55.68
N THR A 7 -35.64 24.91 55.44
CA THR A 7 -34.85 23.89 56.21
C THR A 7 -35.48 22.94 57.26
N PHE A 8 -35.06 21.65 57.26
CA PHE A 8 -34.20 20.92 58.26
C PHE A 8 -34.14 19.39 57.88
N THR A 9 -33.02 18.82 57.41
CA THR A 9 -31.93 18.00 58.05
C THR A 9 -32.14 16.48 58.20
N SER A 10 -31.12 15.73 57.73
CA SER A 10 -30.58 14.40 58.15
C SER A 10 -31.46 13.16 57.89
N THR A 11 -31.01 12.03 57.34
CA THR A 11 -29.83 11.18 57.66
C THR A 11 -29.46 10.22 56.49
N THR A 12 -28.15 10.02 56.27
CA THR A 12 -27.40 8.83 55.78
C THR A 12 -28.11 7.66 55.07
N LEU A 13 -27.62 7.27 53.87
CA LEU A 13 -26.92 5.99 53.67
C LEU A 13 -26.17 5.90 52.30
N ALA A 14 -24.85 5.64 52.41
CA ALA A 14 -23.95 4.83 51.58
C ALA A 14 -24.06 4.77 50.03
N GLY A 15 -22.91 4.93 49.37
CA GLY A 15 -22.67 4.29 48.08
C GLY A 15 -21.71 5.02 47.12
N ALA A 16 -20.49 5.31 47.55
CA ALA A 16 -19.42 5.69 46.62
C ALA A 16 -18.95 4.46 45.85
N ILE A 17 -19.21 4.38 44.54
CA ILE A 17 -18.42 3.55 43.64
C ILE A 17 -17.45 4.50 42.94
N ALA A 18 -16.27 4.62 43.53
CA ALA A 18 -15.17 5.40 43.03
C ALA A 18 -14.56 4.71 41.80
N VAL A 19 -14.39 5.51 40.76
CA VAL A 19 -13.51 5.31 39.61
C VAL A 19 -12.13 4.86 40.09
N THR A 20 -11.70 3.65 39.72
CA THR A 20 -10.28 3.25 39.73
C THR A 20 -10.02 2.23 38.60
N LEU A 21 -9.91 2.74 37.38
CA LEU A 21 -9.19 2.09 36.29
C LEU A 21 -7.94 2.95 36.06
N LEU A 22 -6.77 2.30 35.96
CA LEU A 22 -5.43 2.85 35.66
C LEU A 22 -4.53 3.26 36.84
N ILE A 23 -4.27 2.35 37.79
CA ILE A 23 -2.97 2.34 38.50
C ILE A 23 -2.56 0.87 38.70
N GLY A 24 -1.80 0.32 37.74
CA GLY A 24 -1.34 -1.08 37.79
C GLY A 24 0.04 -1.36 37.22
N CYS A 25 0.74 -0.40 36.62
CA CYS A 25 2.10 -0.58 36.08
C CYS A 25 3.09 0.25 36.89
N ASN A 26 3.45 -0.20 38.10
CA ASN A 26 4.68 0.20 38.82
C ASN A 26 4.79 -0.48 40.18
N LYS A 27 4.72 -1.82 40.24
CA LYS A 27 5.16 -2.56 41.43
C LYS A 27 6.58 -3.08 41.17
N LYS A 28 7.51 -2.79 42.09
CA LYS A 28 8.85 -3.39 42.10
C LYS A 28 8.70 -4.91 42.01
N GLY A 29 9.17 -5.50 40.92
CA GLY A 29 9.18 -6.96 40.70
C GLY A 29 8.01 -7.54 39.91
N ASP A 30 7.36 -6.78 39.02
CA ASP A 30 6.50 -7.43 38.03
C ASP A 30 7.34 -8.25 37.02
N ALA A 31 6.75 -9.30 36.46
CA ALA A 31 7.44 -10.23 35.56
C ALA A 31 7.96 -9.53 34.31
N ILE A 32 7.26 -8.48 33.85
CA ILE A 32 7.61 -7.68 32.67
C ILE A 32 8.91 -6.91 32.91
N SER A 33 9.01 -6.21 34.03
CA SER A 33 10.18 -5.44 34.44
C SER A 33 11.38 -6.36 34.73
N SER A 34 11.11 -7.58 35.21
CA SER A 34 12.15 -8.58 35.51
C SER A 34 12.71 -9.19 34.22
N ALA A 35 11.86 -9.48 33.24
CA ALA A 35 12.27 -9.92 31.89
C ALA A 35 13.06 -8.81 31.18
N GLU A 36 12.58 -7.56 31.21
CA GLU A 36 13.29 -6.42 30.60
C GLU A 36 14.69 -6.20 31.21
N GLN A 37 14.85 -6.40 32.52
CA GLN A 37 16.16 -6.34 33.17
C GLN A 37 17.06 -7.52 32.79
N ALA A 38 16.51 -8.72 32.60
CA ALA A 38 17.25 -9.89 32.14
C ALA A 38 17.75 -9.70 30.69
N ASP A 39 16.89 -9.22 29.80
CA ASP A 39 17.21 -8.92 28.39
C ASP A 39 18.32 -7.86 28.28
N ARG A 40 18.19 -6.75 29.03
CA ARG A 40 19.23 -5.73 29.11
C ARG A 40 20.56 -6.29 29.65
N LYS A 41 20.51 -7.18 30.62
CA LYS A 41 21.70 -7.82 31.18
C LYS A 41 22.33 -8.83 30.22
N ALA A 42 21.53 -9.49 29.39
CA ALA A 42 21.96 -10.38 28.32
C ALA A 42 22.45 -9.62 27.07
N GLY A 43 22.31 -8.28 27.03
CA GLY A 43 22.71 -7.45 25.90
C GLY A 43 21.78 -7.57 24.70
N VAL A 44 20.54 -8.04 24.92
CA VAL A 44 19.52 -8.08 23.87
C VAL A 44 19.12 -6.64 23.56
N ALA A 45 19.34 -6.21 22.32
CA ALA A 45 19.07 -4.85 21.85
C ALA A 45 17.58 -4.59 21.55
N ALA A 46 16.67 -5.28 22.24
CA ALA A 46 15.23 -5.17 22.03
C ALA A 46 14.58 -4.23 23.07
N PRO A 47 13.60 -3.42 22.67
CA PRO A 47 12.79 -2.59 23.57
C PRO A 47 12.02 -3.41 24.62
N GLY A 48 11.69 -2.79 25.76
CA GLY A 48 10.79 -3.40 26.76
C GLY A 48 9.37 -3.59 26.21
N ILE A 49 8.52 -4.37 26.90
CA ILE A 49 7.17 -4.74 26.39
C ILE A 49 6.29 -3.51 26.13
N ALA A 50 6.31 -2.52 27.02
CA ALA A 50 5.51 -1.30 26.86
C ALA A 50 5.97 -0.47 25.65
N GLU A 51 7.28 -0.38 25.44
CA GLU A 51 7.88 0.33 24.31
C GLU A 51 7.61 -0.42 23.00
N THR A 52 7.78 -1.75 23.00
CA THR A 52 7.44 -2.62 21.87
C THR A 52 5.99 -2.44 21.46
N LYS A 53 5.06 -2.40 22.42
CA LYS A 53 3.64 -2.14 22.15
C LYS A 53 3.42 -0.78 21.49
N ALA A 54 4.06 0.28 21.99
CA ALA A 54 3.93 1.62 21.42
C ALA A 54 4.49 1.70 19.99
N ILE A 55 5.64 1.08 19.74
CA ILE A 55 6.25 0.98 18.40
C ILE A 55 5.34 0.18 17.46
N ALA A 56 4.75 -0.91 17.94
CA ALA A 56 3.81 -1.72 17.17
C ALA A 56 2.55 -0.92 16.79
N GLU A 57 1.94 -0.18 17.73
CA GLU A 57 0.78 0.67 17.45
C GLU A 57 1.08 1.76 16.41
N GLU A 58 2.24 2.43 16.53
CA GLU A 58 2.70 3.40 15.54
C GLU A 58 2.96 2.72 14.17
N GLY A 59 3.61 1.56 14.20
CA GLY A 59 3.90 0.73 13.05
C GLY A 59 2.65 0.26 12.31
N LEU A 60 1.57 -0.03 13.03
CA LEU A 60 0.27 -0.35 12.46
C LEU A 60 -0.28 0.83 11.65
N ILE A 61 -0.27 2.04 12.23
CA ILE A 61 -0.79 3.24 11.58
C ILE A 61 0.03 3.58 10.32
N TYR A 62 1.35 3.57 10.44
CA TYR A 62 2.27 3.83 9.34
C TYR A 62 2.18 2.74 8.25
N GLY A 63 2.22 1.47 8.65
CA GLY A 63 2.37 0.34 7.75
C GLY A 63 1.09 -0.12 7.06
N LEU A 64 -0.09 0.30 7.54
CA LEU A 64 -1.38 -0.15 7.01
C LEU A 64 -1.50 0.01 5.47
N PRO A 65 -1.27 1.18 4.86
CA PRO A 65 -1.33 1.32 3.41
C PRO A 65 -0.32 0.41 2.69
N LEU A 66 0.88 0.23 3.23
CA LEU A 66 1.94 -0.59 2.62
C LEU A 66 1.57 -2.08 2.63
N VAL A 67 1.06 -2.58 3.76
CA VAL A 67 0.61 -3.96 3.93
C VAL A 67 -0.57 -4.26 3.01
N MET A 68 -1.54 -3.35 2.94
CA MET A 68 -2.68 -3.50 2.03
C MET A 68 -2.22 -3.54 0.57
N ASN A 69 -1.35 -2.61 0.17
CA ASN A 69 -0.81 -2.57 -1.18
C ASN A 69 -0.03 -3.84 -1.53
N TYR A 70 0.76 -4.37 -0.59
CA TYR A 70 1.50 -5.62 -0.78
C TYR A 70 0.58 -6.83 -0.96
N ALA A 71 -0.50 -6.93 -0.18
CA ALA A 71 -1.50 -7.98 -0.33
C ALA A 71 -2.22 -7.89 -1.70
N VAL A 72 -2.64 -6.68 -2.10
CA VAL A 72 -3.29 -6.47 -3.41
C VAL A 72 -2.34 -6.80 -4.56
N MET A 73 -1.07 -6.39 -4.49
CA MET A 73 -0.06 -6.75 -5.48
C MET A 73 0.08 -8.26 -5.62
N ASN A 74 0.11 -8.98 -4.49
CA ASN A 74 0.17 -10.43 -4.50
C ASN A 74 -1.06 -11.05 -5.19
N GLU A 75 -2.26 -10.64 -4.76
CA GLU A 75 -3.52 -11.17 -5.29
C GLU A 75 -3.76 -10.85 -6.76
N PHE A 76 -3.27 -9.70 -7.26
CA PHE A 76 -3.48 -9.27 -8.65
C PHE A 76 -2.42 -9.78 -9.62
N ALA A 77 -1.15 -9.86 -9.19
CA ALA A 77 -0.01 -10.03 -10.10
C ALA A 77 0.98 -11.14 -9.75
N VAL A 78 0.96 -11.67 -8.52
CA VAL A 78 1.91 -12.71 -8.09
C VAL A 78 1.22 -14.08 -8.02
N ASP A 79 0.12 -14.18 -7.29
CA ASP A 79 -0.60 -15.44 -7.10
C ASP A 79 -1.57 -15.70 -8.26
N THR A 80 -1.09 -16.43 -9.26
CA THR A 80 -1.90 -16.92 -10.40
C THR A 80 -3.11 -17.78 -10.01
N LYS A 81 -3.20 -18.25 -8.75
CA LYS A 81 -4.34 -19.04 -8.24
C LYS A 81 -5.34 -18.20 -7.46
N SER A 82 -5.03 -16.94 -7.19
CA SER A 82 -5.96 -16.01 -6.55
C SER A 82 -7.21 -15.84 -7.40
N SER A 83 -8.38 -15.81 -6.76
CA SER A 83 -9.64 -15.47 -7.43
C SER A 83 -9.68 -14.02 -7.94
N GLN A 84 -8.76 -13.19 -7.43
CA GLN A 84 -8.60 -11.78 -7.77
C GLN A 84 -7.51 -11.54 -8.81
N PHE A 85 -6.83 -12.60 -9.30
CA PHE A 85 -5.73 -12.49 -10.25
C PHE A 85 -6.17 -11.76 -11.53
N LYS A 86 -5.35 -10.80 -11.98
CA LYS A 86 -5.64 -9.98 -13.16
C LYS A 86 -4.67 -10.29 -14.30
N ALA A 87 -3.37 -10.11 -14.06
CA ALA A 87 -2.31 -10.41 -15.02
C ALA A 87 -0.95 -10.41 -14.32
N PRO A 88 0.08 -11.09 -14.87
CA PRO A 88 1.46 -10.95 -14.39
C PRO A 88 1.96 -9.51 -14.45
N PHE A 89 3.10 -9.24 -13.79
CA PHE A 89 3.77 -7.94 -13.92
C PHE A 89 4.03 -7.57 -15.39
N ASN A 90 3.93 -6.27 -15.68
CA ASN A 90 4.17 -5.65 -16.98
C ASN A 90 3.16 -6.02 -18.08
N GLU A 91 2.05 -6.66 -17.74
CA GLU A 91 0.94 -6.97 -18.66
C GLU A 91 -0.34 -6.21 -18.28
N ILE A 92 -1.04 -5.68 -19.28
CA ILE A 92 -2.34 -5.01 -19.06
C ILE A 92 -3.46 -6.04 -19.00
N ASN A 93 -4.29 -5.95 -17.98
CA ASN A 93 -5.61 -6.58 -17.94
C ASN A 93 -6.69 -5.54 -18.22
N ASN A 94 -7.55 -5.79 -19.21
CA ASN A 94 -8.72 -4.97 -19.52
C ASN A 94 -9.98 -5.67 -19.00
N GLU A 95 -10.70 -5.04 -18.08
CA GLU A 95 -11.98 -5.57 -17.61
C GLU A 95 -13.12 -4.97 -18.43
N HIS A 96 -13.84 -5.84 -19.15
CA HIS A 96 -15.00 -5.48 -19.97
C HIS A 96 -16.30 -5.57 -19.17
N ARG A 97 -16.24 -5.13 -17.91
CA ARG A 97 -17.36 -5.08 -16.98
C ARG A 97 -17.10 -4.02 -15.92
N VAL A 98 -18.15 -3.62 -15.23
CA VAL A 98 -18.04 -2.81 -14.01
C VAL A 98 -17.66 -3.70 -12.83
N ALA A 99 -17.05 -3.10 -11.80
CA ALA A 99 -16.76 -3.79 -10.56
C ALA A 99 -18.05 -4.22 -9.84
N THR A 100 -18.00 -5.36 -9.16
CA THR A 100 -19.10 -5.99 -8.42
C THR A 100 -18.66 -6.34 -6.98
N PRO A 101 -19.57 -6.73 -6.07
CA PRO A 101 -19.20 -7.12 -4.71
C PRO A 101 -18.21 -8.31 -4.61
N GLU A 102 -18.06 -9.09 -5.68
CA GLU A 102 -17.10 -10.19 -5.79
C GLU A 102 -15.65 -9.69 -6.02
N ASP A 103 -15.47 -8.42 -6.39
CA ASP A 103 -14.15 -7.77 -6.48
C ASP A 103 -13.74 -7.24 -5.10
N THR A 104 -12.96 -8.03 -4.36
CA THR A 104 -12.69 -7.81 -2.93
C THR A 104 -11.27 -7.34 -2.62
N ALA A 105 -10.32 -7.48 -3.54
CA ALA A 105 -8.93 -7.11 -3.29
C ALA A 105 -8.76 -5.59 -3.04
N VAL A 106 -9.42 -4.76 -3.86
CA VAL A 106 -9.42 -3.29 -3.67
C VAL A 106 -10.69 -2.89 -2.93
N ILE A 107 -10.54 -2.07 -1.89
CA ILE A 107 -11.67 -1.58 -1.11
C ILE A 107 -12.47 -0.56 -1.91
N THR A 108 -13.80 -0.76 -1.98
CA THR A 108 -14.77 0.17 -2.57
C THR A 108 -14.46 0.57 -4.03
N PRO A 109 -14.34 -0.40 -4.96
CA PRO A 109 -14.20 -0.06 -6.37
C PRO A 109 -15.50 0.60 -6.87
N ASN A 110 -15.38 1.59 -7.76
CA ASN A 110 -16.55 2.24 -8.34
C ASN A 110 -17.08 1.45 -9.54
N SER A 111 -18.38 1.62 -9.82
CA SER A 111 -19.06 0.94 -10.93
C SER A 111 -19.33 1.84 -12.15
N ASP A 112 -18.73 3.05 -12.20
CA ASP A 112 -18.94 4.03 -13.28
C ASP A 112 -17.90 3.95 -14.40
N THR A 113 -16.77 3.30 -14.12
CA THR A 113 -15.62 3.22 -15.03
C THR A 113 -15.06 1.80 -15.04
N PRO A 114 -15.27 1.02 -16.11
CA PRO A 114 -14.56 -0.24 -16.30
C PRO A 114 -13.04 -0.02 -16.22
N TYR A 115 -12.38 -0.92 -15.50
CA TYR A 115 -10.96 -0.80 -15.20
C TYR A 115 -10.11 -1.46 -16.28
N SER A 116 -8.99 -0.83 -16.61
CA SER A 116 -7.81 -1.59 -17.03
C SER A 116 -6.72 -1.41 -16.00
N MET A 117 -5.86 -2.40 -15.86
CA MET A 117 -4.87 -2.41 -14.78
C MET A 117 -3.56 -3.02 -15.25
N ILE A 118 -2.47 -2.51 -14.70
CA ILE A 118 -1.14 -3.11 -14.81
C ILE A 118 -0.39 -2.87 -13.52
N TRP A 119 0.20 -3.95 -12.99
CA TRP A 119 1.28 -3.85 -12.02
C TRP A 119 2.60 -3.85 -12.79
N MET A 120 3.40 -2.81 -12.63
CA MET A 120 4.70 -2.71 -13.29
C MET A 120 5.82 -3.16 -12.36
N ASP A 121 6.75 -3.94 -12.89
CA ASP A 121 8.07 -4.20 -12.31
C ASP A 121 9.10 -3.37 -13.07
N LEU A 122 9.58 -2.31 -12.42
CA LEU A 122 10.47 -1.29 -12.99
C LEU A 122 11.95 -1.56 -12.67
N ARG A 123 12.29 -2.74 -12.13
CA ARG A 123 13.66 -3.06 -11.70
C ARG A 123 14.62 -3.29 -12.87
N ALA A 124 14.16 -3.91 -13.95
CA ALA A 124 14.98 -4.19 -15.12
C ALA A 124 15.08 -2.96 -16.04
N GLU A 125 13.95 -2.32 -16.32
CA GLU A 125 13.85 -1.14 -17.16
C GLU A 125 12.53 -0.38 -16.96
N PRO A 126 12.45 0.88 -17.45
CA PRO A 126 11.19 1.62 -17.52
C PRO A 126 10.13 0.96 -18.40
N MET A 127 8.87 1.32 -18.14
CA MET A 127 7.72 0.94 -18.96
C MET A 127 7.17 2.16 -19.71
N VAL A 128 6.80 1.97 -20.96
CA VAL A 128 6.07 2.97 -21.76
C VAL A 128 4.58 2.64 -21.71
N ILE A 129 3.79 3.59 -21.22
CA ILE A 129 2.33 3.55 -21.23
C ILE A 129 1.82 4.40 -22.40
N SER A 130 1.13 3.75 -23.34
CA SER A 130 0.50 4.41 -24.49
C SER A 130 -1.00 4.49 -24.29
N VAL A 131 -1.57 5.68 -24.55
CA VAL A 131 -3.02 5.89 -24.56
C VAL A 131 -3.48 6.29 -25.97
N PRO A 132 -4.65 5.81 -26.42
CA PRO A 132 -5.21 6.19 -27.71
C PRO A 132 -5.82 7.59 -27.66
N ALA A 133 -6.30 8.07 -28.80
CA ALA A 133 -7.24 9.18 -28.82
C ALA A 133 -8.53 8.74 -28.12
N VAL A 134 -9.06 9.59 -27.24
CA VAL A 134 -10.34 9.35 -26.55
C VAL A 134 -11.32 10.46 -26.97
N GLU A 135 -12.59 10.13 -27.17
CA GLU A 135 -13.57 11.16 -27.56
C GLU A 135 -13.61 12.31 -26.54
N LYS A 136 -13.74 13.55 -27.01
CA LYS A 136 -13.62 14.75 -26.17
C LYS A 136 -14.63 14.78 -25.03
N GLU A 137 -15.82 14.24 -25.26
CA GLU A 137 -16.92 14.17 -24.31
C GLU A 137 -16.75 13.03 -23.29
N ARG A 138 -15.87 12.05 -23.55
CA ARG A 138 -15.62 10.89 -22.71
C ARG A 138 -14.46 11.17 -21.76
N TYR A 139 -14.73 11.05 -20.46
CA TYR A 139 -13.68 11.10 -19.46
C TYR A 139 -12.84 9.82 -19.48
N TYR A 140 -11.53 9.98 -19.39
CA TYR A 140 -10.63 8.90 -19.01
C TYR A 140 -9.50 9.40 -18.11
N SER A 141 -8.97 8.49 -17.30
CA SER A 141 -7.74 8.75 -16.55
C SER A 141 -6.91 7.49 -16.37
N VAL A 142 -5.60 7.66 -16.42
CA VAL A 142 -4.59 6.69 -16.03
C VAL A 142 -3.91 7.24 -14.78
N GLN A 143 -4.14 6.58 -13.66
CA GLN A 143 -3.59 6.91 -12.35
C GLN A 143 -2.34 6.07 -12.11
N LEU A 144 -1.24 6.73 -11.75
CA LEU A 144 0.04 6.08 -11.44
C LEU A 144 0.27 6.10 -9.93
N ILE A 145 0.38 4.92 -9.32
CA ILE A 145 0.44 4.71 -7.87
C ILE A 145 1.71 3.93 -7.54
N ASP A 146 2.55 4.46 -6.65
CA ASP A 146 3.74 3.76 -6.19
C ASP A 146 3.43 2.84 -4.99
N GLY A 147 4.43 2.11 -4.52
CA GLY A 147 4.33 1.18 -3.39
C GLY A 147 4.06 1.86 -2.05
N ASN A 148 4.25 3.18 -1.96
CA ASN A 148 3.83 3.98 -0.81
C ASN A 148 2.33 4.32 -0.86
N THR A 149 1.62 3.92 -1.92
CA THR A 149 0.25 4.33 -2.26
C THR A 149 0.12 5.80 -2.64
N TYR A 150 1.23 6.46 -2.99
CA TYR A 150 1.21 7.83 -3.47
C TYR A 150 0.91 7.90 -4.96
N ASN A 151 0.04 8.84 -5.33
CA ASN A 151 -0.21 9.17 -6.72
C ASN A 151 0.92 10.06 -7.23
N TYR A 152 1.83 9.51 -8.01
CA TYR A 152 2.96 10.26 -8.58
C TYR A 152 2.67 10.80 -9.99
N GLY A 153 1.51 10.46 -10.57
CA GLY A 153 1.12 11.00 -11.87
C GLY A 153 -0.28 10.64 -12.32
N TYR A 154 -0.78 11.47 -13.24
CA TYR A 154 -2.02 11.24 -13.98
C TYR A 154 -1.80 11.52 -15.46
N ILE A 155 -2.37 10.67 -16.30
CA ILE A 155 -2.56 10.89 -17.74
C ILE A 155 -4.07 10.88 -17.96
N GLY A 156 -4.62 11.74 -18.81
CA GLY A 156 -6.06 11.74 -19.03
C GLY A 156 -6.66 13.09 -19.33
N SER A 157 -7.99 13.11 -19.50
CA SER A 157 -8.78 14.28 -19.89
C SER A 157 -8.49 15.54 -19.07
N ARG A 158 -8.18 15.39 -17.79
CA ARG A 158 -7.93 16.51 -16.87
C ARG A 158 -6.45 16.85 -16.66
N ALA A 159 -5.53 16.01 -17.13
CA ALA A 159 -4.10 16.15 -16.85
C ALA A 159 -3.25 16.38 -18.11
N THR A 160 -3.51 15.60 -19.16
CA THR A 160 -2.71 15.60 -20.41
C THR A 160 -3.57 15.75 -21.67
N GLY A 161 -4.90 15.81 -21.52
CA GLY A 161 -5.86 15.90 -22.62
C GLY A 161 -6.25 14.54 -23.20
N ASN A 162 -7.00 14.59 -24.29
CA ASN A 162 -7.63 13.43 -24.94
C ASN A 162 -6.89 12.94 -26.20
N ASP A 163 -5.80 13.61 -26.58
CA ASP A 163 -4.97 13.20 -27.71
C ASP A 163 -4.12 11.98 -27.37
N PRO A 164 -3.84 11.10 -28.36
CA PRO A 164 -3.02 9.92 -28.15
C PRO A 164 -1.61 10.30 -27.69
N GLY A 165 -0.94 9.44 -26.92
CA GLY A 165 0.41 9.72 -26.48
C GLY A 165 1.09 8.59 -25.75
N ASP A 166 2.43 8.65 -25.75
CA ASP A 166 3.32 7.73 -25.05
C ASP A 166 3.93 8.43 -23.83
N TYR A 167 3.92 7.75 -22.69
CA TYR A 167 4.38 8.27 -21.41
C TYR A 167 5.34 7.26 -20.78
N LEU A 168 6.47 7.73 -20.28
CA LEU A 168 7.48 6.86 -19.69
C LEU A 168 7.28 6.81 -18.19
N VAL A 169 7.20 5.60 -17.63
CA VAL A 169 7.19 5.35 -16.20
C VAL A 169 8.51 4.72 -15.80
N VAL A 170 9.22 5.36 -14.86
CA VAL A 170 10.56 4.97 -14.45
C VAL A 170 10.59 4.57 -12.97
N GLY A 171 11.41 3.57 -12.64
CA GLY A 171 11.67 3.19 -11.26
C GLY A 171 12.71 4.10 -10.56
N PRO A 172 12.90 3.95 -9.24
CA PRO A 172 13.71 4.87 -8.42
C PRO A 172 15.21 4.89 -8.78
N GLY A 173 15.72 3.85 -9.45
CA GLY A 173 17.12 3.76 -9.86
C GLY A 173 17.43 4.33 -11.24
N TRP A 174 16.42 4.78 -12.00
CA TRP A 174 16.61 5.21 -13.38
C TRP A 174 17.33 6.56 -13.48
N LYS A 175 18.32 6.64 -14.37
CA LYS A 175 19.14 7.83 -14.62
C LYS A 175 19.23 8.19 -16.11
N GLY A 176 18.36 7.60 -16.94
CA GLY A 176 18.33 7.85 -18.37
C GLY A 176 17.74 9.23 -18.70
N GLU A 177 17.69 9.52 -19.99
CA GLU A 177 17.02 10.71 -20.53
C GLU A 177 15.65 10.34 -21.11
N MET A 178 14.76 11.34 -21.23
CA MET A 178 13.47 11.15 -21.89
C MET A 178 13.70 10.86 -23.40
N PRO A 179 13.31 9.69 -23.91
CA PRO A 179 13.46 9.38 -25.33
C PRO A 179 12.54 10.23 -26.21
N ALA A 180 12.92 10.38 -27.49
CA ALA A 180 12.07 11.01 -28.49
C ALA A 180 10.71 10.28 -28.62
N GLY A 181 9.63 11.04 -28.80
CA GLY A 181 8.26 10.52 -28.89
C GLY A 181 7.55 10.36 -27.55
N ILE A 182 8.27 10.34 -26.43
CA ILE A 182 7.68 10.37 -25.09
C ILE A 182 7.19 11.79 -24.77
N LYS A 183 5.93 11.91 -24.33
CA LYS A 183 5.33 13.20 -23.94
C LYS A 183 5.73 13.65 -22.55
N LYS A 184 5.93 12.71 -21.61
CA LYS A 184 6.31 12.99 -20.23
C LYS A 184 6.89 11.76 -19.55
N VAL A 185 7.81 12.00 -18.61
CA VAL A 185 8.36 10.99 -17.70
C VAL A 185 7.68 11.13 -16.32
N PHE A 186 7.30 10.00 -15.74
CA PHE A 186 6.79 9.88 -14.38
C PHE A 186 7.70 8.97 -13.57
N SER A 187 8.12 9.42 -12.39
CA SER A 187 9.09 8.70 -11.55
C SER A 187 8.41 8.08 -10.35
N SER A 188 8.34 6.75 -10.33
CA SER A 188 7.92 5.99 -9.15
C SER A 188 9.01 6.02 -8.09
N THR A 189 8.64 6.21 -6.82
CA THR A 189 9.60 6.11 -5.71
C THR A 189 9.92 4.66 -5.34
N THR A 190 9.17 3.70 -5.87
CA THR A 190 9.30 2.26 -5.60
C THR A 190 9.51 1.47 -6.90
N PRO A 191 10.17 0.28 -6.84
CA PRO A 191 10.38 -0.60 -7.99
C PRO A 191 9.09 -1.22 -8.55
N PHE A 192 8.05 -1.37 -7.73
CA PHE A 192 6.74 -1.85 -8.17
C PHE A 192 5.71 -0.72 -8.11
N ALA A 193 4.87 -0.61 -9.14
CA ALA A 193 3.86 0.43 -9.22
C ALA A 193 2.57 -0.11 -9.84
N LEU A 194 1.43 0.30 -9.28
CA LEU A 194 0.11 0.02 -9.85
C LEU A 194 -0.29 1.16 -10.77
N THR A 195 -0.80 0.82 -11.94
CA THR A 195 -1.42 1.77 -12.86
C THR A 195 -2.85 1.37 -13.14
N LEU A 196 -3.78 2.31 -12.89
CA LEU A 196 -5.21 2.12 -13.07
C LEU A 196 -5.71 3.01 -14.20
N PHE A 197 -6.23 2.38 -15.25
CA PHE A 197 -6.96 3.05 -16.32
C PHE A 197 -8.44 3.01 -15.97
N ARG A 198 -9.10 4.17 -16.08
CA ARG A 198 -10.54 4.32 -15.89
C ARG A 198 -11.08 5.02 -17.13
N THR A 199 -12.03 4.36 -17.78
CA THR A 199 -12.73 4.91 -18.95
C THR A 199 -14.19 5.07 -18.58
N GLN A 200 -14.74 6.27 -18.76
CA GLN A 200 -16.14 6.54 -18.43
C GLN A 200 -17.08 5.66 -19.24
N LEU A 201 -18.01 4.99 -18.55
CA LEU A 201 -19.15 4.31 -19.14
C LEU A 201 -20.38 5.22 -19.03
N PHE A 202 -20.98 5.62 -20.15
CA PHE A 202 -22.15 6.52 -20.10
C PHE A 202 -23.42 5.80 -19.66
N ASN A 203 -23.58 4.55 -20.07
CA ASN A 203 -24.71 3.67 -19.74
C ASN A 203 -24.31 2.22 -20.11
N PRO A 204 -25.06 1.19 -19.69
CA PRO A 204 -24.69 -0.20 -19.98
C PRO A 204 -24.49 -0.53 -21.47
N GLY A 205 -25.22 0.12 -22.38
CA GLY A 205 -25.08 -0.10 -23.82
C GLY A 205 -23.83 0.53 -24.45
N ASP A 206 -23.08 1.34 -23.69
CA ASP A 206 -21.87 2.03 -24.13
C ASP A 206 -20.58 1.20 -23.94
N MET A 207 -20.68 0.00 -23.35
CA MET A 207 -19.52 -0.87 -23.12
C MET A 207 -18.67 -1.13 -24.37
N PRO A 208 -19.23 -1.37 -25.58
CA PRO A 208 -18.40 -1.56 -26.78
C PRO A 208 -17.49 -0.36 -27.11
N ASN A 209 -17.89 0.86 -26.76
CA ASN A 209 -17.02 2.04 -26.94
C ASN A 209 -15.92 2.10 -25.89
N VAL A 210 -16.22 1.69 -24.65
CA VAL A 210 -15.20 1.55 -23.60
C VAL A 210 -14.16 0.50 -24.01
N GLU A 211 -14.60 -0.66 -24.50
CA GLU A 211 -13.73 -1.73 -24.99
C GLU A 211 -12.83 -1.24 -26.14
N LYS A 212 -13.37 -0.44 -27.06
CA LYS A 212 -12.59 0.16 -28.15
C LYS A 212 -11.48 1.06 -27.64
N VAL A 213 -11.73 1.87 -26.61
CA VAL A 213 -10.68 2.68 -25.96
C VAL A 213 -9.69 1.78 -25.23
N GLN A 214 -10.16 0.78 -24.47
CA GLN A 214 -9.31 -0.16 -23.74
C GLN A 214 -8.37 -0.95 -24.66
N ALA A 215 -8.83 -1.34 -25.84
CA ALA A 215 -8.02 -2.01 -26.87
C ALA A 215 -6.88 -1.12 -27.42
N GLY A 216 -6.99 0.20 -27.25
CA GLY A 216 -5.96 1.16 -27.62
C GLY A 216 -4.89 1.38 -26.55
N TYR A 217 -5.13 0.98 -25.30
CA TYR A 217 -4.12 1.06 -24.24
C TYR A 217 -3.01 0.05 -24.50
N LYS A 218 -1.75 0.48 -24.31
CA LYS A 218 -0.58 -0.39 -24.40
C LYS A 218 0.38 -0.12 -23.25
N ALA A 219 1.05 -1.17 -22.81
CA ALA A 219 2.21 -1.09 -21.95
C ALA A 219 3.31 -1.95 -22.56
N GLN A 220 4.52 -1.43 -22.64
CA GLN A 220 5.67 -2.20 -23.12
C GLN A 220 6.97 -1.72 -22.47
N PRO A 221 7.97 -2.59 -22.33
CA PRO A 221 9.29 -2.17 -21.86
C PRO A 221 9.91 -1.12 -22.78
N LEU A 222 10.75 -0.24 -22.22
CA LEU A 222 11.40 0.84 -22.97
C LEU A 222 12.27 0.30 -24.12
N SER A 223 12.99 -0.80 -23.91
CA SER A 223 13.79 -1.49 -24.93
C SER A 223 12.93 -1.87 -26.14
N SER A 224 11.74 -2.43 -25.92
CA SER A 224 10.76 -2.76 -26.96
C SER A 224 10.30 -1.52 -27.71
N PHE A 225 9.93 -0.45 -27.00
CA PHE A 225 9.51 0.81 -27.61
C PHE A 225 10.61 1.41 -28.51
N LEU A 226 11.86 1.37 -28.05
CA LEU A 226 13.01 1.88 -28.80
C LEU A 226 13.58 0.90 -29.83
N LYS A 227 13.03 -0.31 -29.92
CA LYS A 227 13.55 -1.41 -30.76
C LYS A 227 15.03 -1.72 -30.48
N GLN A 228 15.38 -1.74 -29.20
CA GLN A 228 16.72 -2.05 -28.69
C GLN A 228 16.71 -3.42 -27.99
N PRO A 229 17.88 -4.05 -27.82
CA PRO A 229 17.99 -5.25 -26.99
C PRO A 229 17.48 -4.98 -25.57
N ALA A 230 16.72 -5.93 -25.03
CA ALA A 230 16.30 -5.87 -23.64
C ALA A 230 17.52 -5.97 -22.70
N PRO A 231 17.53 -5.21 -21.58
CA PRO A 231 18.53 -5.40 -20.55
C PRO A 231 18.36 -6.76 -19.86
N PRO A 232 19.34 -7.18 -19.05
CA PRO A 232 19.19 -8.37 -18.22
C PRO A 232 17.92 -8.30 -17.37
N ALA A 233 17.19 -9.41 -17.31
CA ALA A 233 16.00 -9.51 -16.48
C ALA A 233 16.34 -9.27 -15.00
N ALA A 234 15.42 -8.64 -14.27
CA ALA A 234 15.56 -8.48 -12.84
C ALA A 234 15.59 -9.86 -12.15
N PRO A 235 16.34 -10.02 -11.04
CA PRO A 235 16.33 -11.26 -10.28
C PRO A 235 14.91 -11.66 -9.87
N LYS A 236 14.61 -12.95 -9.98
CA LYS A 236 13.34 -13.50 -9.51
C LYS A 236 13.22 -13.27 -8.00
N ILE A 237 12.06 -12.81 -7.56
CA ILE A 237 11.71 -12.68 -6.15
C ILE A 237 10.81 -13.86 -5.78
N ASP A 238 11.08 -14.45 -4.63
CA ASP A 238 10.13 -15.32 -3.95
C ASP A 238 9.34 -14.44 -2.97
N PHE A 239 8.18 -13.95 -3.42
CA PHE A 239 7.36 -13.05 -2.61
C PHE A 239 6.77 -13.83 -1.44
N LEU A 240 6.79 -13.25 -0.24
CA LEU A 240 6.00 -13.75 0.86
C LEU A 240 4.51 -13.73 0.44
N PRO A 241 3.82 -14.87 0.37
CA PRO A 241 2.42 -14.90 -0.02
C PRO A 241 1.57 -14.06 0.92
N ALA A 242 0.77 -13.16 0.34
CA ALA A 242 -0.11 -12.28 1.10
C ALA A 242 -1.49 -12.19 0.46
N THR A 243 -2.52 -12.14 1.29
CA THR A 243 -3.92 -11.94 0.91
C THR A 243 -4.54 -10.85 1.76
N THR A 244 -5.56 -10.19 1.24
CA THR A 244 -6.31 -9.15 1.94
C THR A 244 -6.97 -9.69 3.21
N GLU A 245 -7.51 -10.92 3.15
CA GLU A 245 -8.05 -11.64 4.32
C GLU A 245 -6.96 -11.89 5.39
N GLY A 246 -5.74 -12.18 4.97
CA GLY A 246 -4.62 -12.51 5.87
C GLY A 246 -4.05 -11.32 6.64
N ILE A 247 -4.34 -10.07 6.23
CA ILE A 247 -3.73 -8.85 6.80
C ILE A 247 -3.90 -8.80 8.32
N LYS A 248 -5.10 -9.07 8.83
CA LYS A 248 -5.38 -8.99 10.27
C LYS A 248 -4.52 -9.96 11.10
N LYS A 249 -4.19 -11.12 10.54
CA LYS A 249 -3.42 -12.17 11.21
C LYS A 249 -1.91 -11.97 11.07
N ASN A 250 -1.46 -11.50 9.91
CA ASN A 250 -0.05 -11.53 9.52
C ASN A 250 0.55 -10.13 9.30
N PHE A 251 -0.07 -9.09 9.87
CA PHE A 251 0.24 -7.69 9.56
C PHE A 251 1.74 -7.36 9.56
N TYR A 252 2.46 -7.69 10.63
CA TYR A 252 3.88 -7.33 10.75
C TYR A 252 4.80 -8.18 9.87
N GLU A 253 4.39 -9.41 9.53
CA GLU A 253 5.10 -10.24 8.55
C GLU A 253 4.97 -9.64 7.15
N TYR A 254 3.75 -9.21 6.79
CA TYR A 254 3.51 -8.52 5.53
C TYR A 254 4.19 -7.15 5.49
N LEU A 255 4.27 -6.45 6.63
CA LEU A 255 4.99 -5.17 6.73
C LEU A 255 6.50 -5.38 6.53
N ASP A 256 7.10 -6.39 7.17
CA ASP A 256 8.51 -6.74 6.98
C ASP A 256 8.82 -7.01 5.51
N ALA A 257 7.96 -7.78 4.83
CA ALA A 257 8.07 -8.08 3.41
C ALA A 257 7.88 -6.84 2.51
N ALA A 258 6.84 -6.03 2.77
CA ALA A 258 6.55 -4.83 2.00
C ALA A 258 7.69 -3.81 2.07
N LEU A 259 8.28 -3.61 3.26
CA LEU A 259 9.36 -2.63 3.47
C LEU A 259 10.65 -2.99 2.72
N GLN A 260 10.83 -4.23 2.26
CA GLN A 260 11.95 -4.60 1.36
C GLN A 260 11.86 -3.89 0.00
N PHE A 261 10.66 -3.49 -0.41
CA PHE A 261 10.41 -2.90 -1.72
C PHE A 261 10.04 -1.41 -1.65
N VAL A 262 9.94 -0.84 -0.46
CA VAL A 262 9.62 0.57 -0.27
C VAL A 262 10.87 1.25 0.28
N PRO A 263 11.65 1.99 -0.53
CA PRO A 263 12.81 2.73 -0.04
C PRO A 263 12.43 3.71 1.07
N PRO A 264 13.28 3.89 2.10
CA PRO A 264 13.01 4.86 3.16
C PRO A 264 13.04 6.29 2.62
N SER A 265 12.15 7.14 3.11
CA SER A 265 12.14 8.58 2.89
C SER A 265 12.71 9.31 4.12
N SER A 266 12.93 10.62 3.99
CA SER A 266 13.28 11.44 5.16
C SER A 266 12.14 11.53 6.18
N GLU A 267 10.87 11.40 5.74
CA GLU A 267 9.72 11.50 6.64
C GLU A 267 9.49 10.22 7.44
N ASP A 268 9.81 9.04 6.89
CA ASP A 268 9.53 7.76 7.54
C ASP A 268 10.73 7.12 8.27
N LYS A 269 11.90 7.77 8.19
CA LYS A 269 13.14 7.25 8.78
C LYS A 269 13.01 6.93 10.27
N GLU A 270 12.35 7.79 11.04
CA GLU A 270 12.21 7.60 12.49
C GLU A 270 11.34 6.39 12.83
N VAL A 271 10.14 6.29 12.24
CA VAL A 271 9.23 5.15 12.48
C VAL A 271 9.84 3.84 11.99
N ARG A 272 10.56 3.85 10.86
CA ARG A 272 11.30 2.68 10.37
C ARG A 272 12.43 2.25 11.31
N THR A 273 13.16 3.20 11.89
CA THR A 273 14.23 2.89 12.85
C THR A 273 13.63 2.23 14.10
N ARG A 274 12.49 2.74 14.59
CA ARG A 274 11.78 2.11 15.71
C ARG A 274 11.26 0.71 15.34
N LEU A 275 10.65 0.53 14.17
CA LEU A 275 10.22 -0.78 13.67
C LEU A 275 11.38 -1.79 13.59
N ALA A 276 12.54 -1.36 13.09
CA ALA A 276 13.72 -2.21 13.00
C ALA A 276 14.21 -2.68 14.39
N SER A 277 14.04 -1.85 15.43
CA SER A 277 14.39 -2.23 16.81
C SER A 277 13.51 -3.36 17.39
N ILE A 278 12.33 -3.58 16.82
CA ILE A 278 11.42 -4.69 17.19
C ILE A 278 11.38 -5.79 16.12
N GLY A 279 12.38 -5.86 15.24
CA GLY A 279 12.51 -6.97 14.29
C GLY A 279 11.77 -6.78 12.96
N ILE A 280 11.33 -5.57 12.61
CA ILE A 280 10.50 -5.32 11.42
C ILE A 280 11.22 -4.39 10.42
N GLY A 281 11.29 -4.84 9.17
CA GLY A 281 11.81 -4.10 8.03
C GLY A 281 13.32 -4.27 7.81
N PRO A 282 13.86 -3.65 6.75
CA PRO A 282 15.29 -3.63 6.48
C PRO A 282 16.08 -3.07 7.66
N GLY A 283 17.23 -3.70 7.95
CA GLY A 283 18.10 -3.29 9.07
C GLY A 283 17.59 -3.70 10.45
N LYS A 284 16.62 -4.63 10.52
CA LYS A 284 16.12 -5.20 11.78
C LYS A 284 17.25 -5.76 12.66
N ALA A 285 17.09 -5.56 13.97
CA ALA A 285 18.06 -5.97 14.98
C ALA A 285 18.08 -7.50 15.23
N PHE A 286 16.96 -8.16 14.97
CA PHE A 286 16.81 -9.61 15.10
C PHE A 286 15.73 -10.14 14.13
N ASP A 287 15.76 -11.45 13.88
CA ASP A 287 14.72 -12.18 13.16
C ASP A 287 13.85 -12.94 14.17
N PHE A 288 12.52 -12.82 14.07
CA PHE A 288 11.60 -13.50 15.00
C PHE A 288 11.78 -15.02 15.04
N LYS A 289 12.14 -15.63 13.90
CA LYS A 289 12.42 -17.07 13.77
C LYS A 289 13.67 -17.52 14.54
N ASP A 290 14.56 -16.58 14.89
CA ASP A 290 15.80 -16.86 15.61
C ASP A 290 15.62 -16.71 17.13
N LEU A 291 14.45 -16.25 17.59
CA LEU A 291 14.10 -16.17 19.00
C LEU A 291 13.68 -17.54 19.55
N SER A 292 14.15 -17.87 20.75
CA SER A 292 13.72 -19.07 21.49
C SER A 292 12.27 -18.91 21.97
N LEU A 293 11.46 -19.96 21.83
CA LEU A 293 10.07 -20.01 22.31
C LEU A 293 9.97 -20.25 23.83
N GLU A 294 10.87 -19.69 24.64
CA GLU A 294 10.99 -20.01 26.09
C GLU A 294 9.66 -20.32 26.81
#